data_AF-A0A2E1L6M6-F1
#
_entry.id   AF-A0A2E1L6M6-F1
#
_cell.length_a   1.000
_cell.length_b   1.000
_cell.length_c   1.000
_cell.angle_alpha   90.00
_cell.angle_beta   90.00
_cell.angle_gamma   90.00
#
_symmetry.space_group_name_H-M   'P 1'
#
loop_
_entity.id
_entity.type
_entity.pdbx_description
1 polymer ?
#
loop_
_entity_poly.entity_id
_entity_poly.type
_entity_poly.pdbx_seq_one_letter_code
_entity_poly.pdbx_strand_id
1 'polypeptide(L)'
;MTEDGLYSSGNDGKEEKFAWSELDLFTGFIYAFGDFNCHNKAERSWEINGNQMPVCTRDIGMFLGIAIGGFVFSRRGYNRWTIKDTCLSIFPDHWLSKIYRKNFRTYAWLLIGTLFCLPLIIDGFTQLLTSYESNNLMRPITGVAFGIGFGILIAATYSARPKFFKSAGEVQLPSGLRFELVNEEE
;
A
#
# COMPACT_ATOMS: atom_id res chain seq x y z
N MET A 1 10.02 -3.44 26.60
CA MET A 1 9.14 -2.66 27.50
C MET A 1 9.98 -2.21 28.68
N THR A 2 9.69 -1.07 29.27
CA THR A 2 10.45 -0.61 30.44
C THR A 2 9.47 -0.25 31.56
N GLU A 3 9.90 -0.39 32.83
CA GLU A 3 9.21 0.16 34.00
C GLU A 3 9.46 1.67 34.21
N ASP A 4 10.20 2.31 33.31
CA ASP A 4 10.31 3.77 33.23
C ASP A 4 10.49 4.30 31.78
N GLY A 5 10.45 3.42 30.78
CA GLY A 5 10.73 3.70 29.36
C GLY A 5 9.45 4.05 28.65
N LEU A 6 9.30 5.36 28.56
CA LEU A 6 8.14 6.07 28.07
C LEU A 6 8.15 6.13 26.54
N TYR A 7 8.05 4.92 25.98
CA TYR A 7 7.59 4.56 24.65
C TYR A 7 8.67 4.68 23.56
N SER A 8 9.43 3.61 23.37
CA SER A 8 10.10 3.26 22.11
C SER A 8 10.12 1.74 22.03
N SER A 9 9.61 1.15 20.95
CA SER A 9 9.48 -0.30 20.78
C SER A 9 10.63 -0.96 20.04
N GLY A 10 11.61 -0.19 19.54
CA GLY A 10 12.75 -0.76 18.82
C GLY A 10 14.11 -0.09 19.00
N ASN A 11 14.28 0.81 19.97
CA ASN A 11 15.62 1.10 20.50
C ASN A 11 15.96 0.15 21.65
N ASP A 12 16.25 -1.10 21.30
CA ASP A 12 16.66 -2.15 22.24
C ASP A 12 18.19 -2.13 22.53
N GLY A 13 18.90 -1.15 21.97
CA GLY A 13 20.34 -0.99 22.14
C GLY A 13 20.71 -0.68 23.60
N LYS A 14 21.75 -1.35 24.13
CA LYS A 14 22.22 -1.14 25.51
C LYS A 14 22.69 0.29 25.81
N GLU A 15 23.07 1.05 24.78
CA GLU A 15 23.65 2.40 24.92
C GLU A 15 22.73 3.54 24.43
N GLU A 16 21.67 3.28 23.67
CA GLU A 16 20.83 4.33 23.07
C GLU A 16 19.36 4.21 23.50
N LYS A 17 19.04 4.83 24.64
CA LYS A 17 17.68 4.96 25.15
C LYS A 17 17.00 6.20 24.56
N PHE A 18 16.58 6.14 23.30
CA PHE A 18 15.77 7.19 22.70
C PHE A 18 14.29 6.98 23.06
N ALA A 19 13.67 7.95 23.73
CA ALA A 19 12.23 7.98 23.98
C ALA A 19 11.63 9.21 23.31
N TRP A 20 10.67 9.01 22.40
CA TRP A 20 10.06 10.13 21.66
C TRP A 20 9.25 11.07 22.56
N SER A 21 8.92 10.65 23.78
CA SER A 21 8.27 11.47 24.81
C SER A 21 9.16 12.57 25.39
N GLU A 22 10.48 12.50 25.17
CA GLU A 22 11.45 13.53 25.59
C GLU A 22 11.56 14.68 24.57
N LEU A 23 10.94 14.53 23.40
CA LEU A 23 10.97 15.52 22.33
C LEU A 23 9.87 16.56 22.50
N ASP A 24 10.00 17.67 21.76
CA ASP A 24 8.91 18.64 21.65
C ASP A 24 7.65 17.99 21.06
N LEU A 25 6.49 18.61 21.30
CA LEU A 25 5.19 18.03 20.89
C LEU A 25 5.13 17.63 19.42
N PHE A 26 5.71 18.43 18.52
CA PHE A 26 5.65 18.17 17.09
C PHE A 26 6.54 17.00 16.70
N THR A 27 7.80 17.01 17.12
CA THR A 27 8.74 15.92 16.84
C THR A 27 8.31 14.63 17.54
N GLY A 28 7.91 14.72 18.81
CA GLY A 28 7.41 13.59 19.59
C GLY A 28 6.22 12.92 18.93
N PHE A 29 5.27 13.69 18.38
CA PHE A 29 4.14 13.12 17.62
C PHE A 29 4.61 12.34 16.37
N ILE A 30 5.56 12.89 15.62
CA ILE A 30 6.09 12.24 14.41
C ILE A 30 6.76 10.90 14.75
N TYR A 31 7.62 10.88 15.78
CA TYR A 31 8.32 9.65 16.17
C TYR A 31 7.40 8.66 16.89
N ALA A 32 6.36 9.13 17.60
CA ALA A 32 5.32 8.28 18.16
C ALA A 32 4.52 7.58 17.07
N PHE A 33 4.11 8.33 16.04
CA PHE A 33 3.44 7.75 14.87
C PHE A 33 4.37 6.76 14.16
N GLY A 34 5.63 7.12 14.02
CA GLY A 34 6.69 6.25 13.51
C GLY A 34 6.75 4.92 14.25
N ASP A 35 7.04 4.97 15.56
CA ASP A 35 7.18 3.82 16.46
C ASP A 35 5.95 2.90 16.51
N PHE A 36 4.74 3.48 16.39
CA PHE A 36 3.50 2.70 16.33
C PHE A 36 3.37 1.88 15.03
N ASN A 37 3.74 2.46 13.88
CA ASN A 37 3.57 1.84 12.57
C ASN A 37 4.79 1.02 12.14
N CYS A 38 5.95 1.41 12.61
CA CYS A 38 7.25 0.84 12.35
C CYS A 38 7.96 0.80 13.68
N HIS A 39 8.48 -0.34 14.10
CA HIS A 39 9.19 -0.49 15.38
C HIS A 39 10.36 0.49 15.62
N ASN A 40 10.65 1.44 14.71
CA ASN A 40 11.57 2.57 14.86
C ASN A 40 12.98 2.15 15.29
N LYS A 41 13.43 1.07 14.66
CA LYS A 41 14.76 0.50 14.86
C LYS A 41 15.81 1.34 14.14
N ALA A 42 16.80 1.85 14.89
CA ALA A 42 17.85 2.70 14.36
C ALA A 42 18.61 2.04 13.20
N GLU A 43 18.92 0.74 13.31
CA GLU A 43 19.73 0.03 12.31
C GLU A 43 19.03 -0.14 10.95
N ARG A 44 17.73 0.11 10.88
CA ARG A 44 16.87 -0.05 9.69
C ARG A 44 16.38 1.29 9.14
N SER A 45 16.72 2.38 9.81
CA SER A 45 16.29 3.74 9.51
C SER A 45 17.47 4.51 8.92
N TRP A 46 17.18 5.46 8.02
CA TRP A 46 18.24 6.35 7.54
C TRP A 46 18.55 7.42 8.57
N GLU A 47 19.81 7.86 8.61
CA GLU A 47 20.22 9.03 9.37
C GLU A 47 20.38 10.21 8.40
N ILE A 48 19.68 11.31 8.67
CA ILE A 48 19.74 12.53 7.86
C ILE A 48 20.11 13.68 8.78
N ASN A 49 21.23 14.37 8.46
CA ASN A 49 21.75 15.48 9.25
C ASN A 49 21.96 15.13 10.74
N GLY A 50 22.44 13.92 11.05
CA GLY A 50 22.64 13.46 12.43
C GLY A 50 21.37 12.98 13.14
N ASN A 51 20.22 12.93 12.44
CA ASN A 51 18.94 12.50 13.02
C ASN A 51 18.47 11.20 12.38
N GLN A 52 18.17 10.20 13.20
CA GLN A 52 17.48 8.98 12.77
C GLN A 52 16.09 9.33 12.23
N MET A 53 15.72 8.83 11.06
CA MET A 53 14.35 8.96 10.54
C MET A 53 13.33 8.23 11.44
N PRO A 54 12.12 8.77 11.63
CA PRO A 54 11.11 8.19 12.53
C PRO A 54 10.52 6.85 12.06
N VAL A 55 10.83 6.43 10.83
CA VAL A 55 10.36 5.19 10.22
C VAL A 55 11.51 4.49 9.51
N CYS A 56 11.39 3.19 9.30
CA CYS A 56 12.42 2.44 8.61
C CYS A 56 12.43 2.75 7.11
N THR A 57 13.54 2.41 6.46
CA THR A 57 13.73 2.58 5.02
C THR A 57 12.68 1.87 4.18
N ARG A 58 12.02 0.82 4.70
CA ARG A 58 10.91 0.14 4.02
C ARG A 58 9.68 1.02 3.93
N ASP A 59 9.30 1.71 5.01
CA ASP A 59 8.10 2.55 5.03
C ASP A 59 8.28 3.79 4.18
N ILE A 60 9.51 4.34 4.12
CA ILE A 60 9.87 5.38 3.14
C ILE A 60 9.53 4.88 1.72
N GLY A 61 9.92 3.64 1.40
CA GLY A 61 9.56 2.99 0.15
C GLY A 61 8.04 2.85 -0.04
N MET A 62 7.31 2.41 0.98
CA MET A 62 5.84 2.28 0.92
C MET A 62 5.16 3.63 0.65
N PHE A 63 5.55 4.69 1.37
CA PHE A 63 4.99 6.03 1.17
C PHE A 63 5.27 6.57 -0.22
N LEU A 64 6.50 6.41 -0.72
CA LEU A 64 6.84 6.75 -2.10
C LEU A 64 6.01 5.95 -3.10
N GLY A 65 5.86 4.64 -2.87
CA GLY A 65 5.04 3.77 -3.69
C GLY A 65 3.57 4.22 -3.71
N ILE A 66 2.98 4.56 -2.56
CA ILE A 66 1.60 5.06 -2.45
C ILE A 66 1.43 6.33 -3.27
N ALA A 67 2.39 7.28 -3.16
CA ALA A 67 2.37 8.51 -3.94
C ALA A 67 2.43 8.22 -5.45
N ILE A 68 3.30 7.31 -5.88
CA ILE A 68 3.39 6.88 -7.29
C ILE A 68 2.10 6.20 -7.75
N GLY A 69 1.56 5.25 -6.98
CA GLY A 69 0.33 4.54 -7.31
C GLY A 69 -0.87 5.47 -7.44
N GLY A 70 -1.01 6.41 -6.50
CA GLY A 70 -2.03 7.46 -6.55
C GLY A 70 -1.85 8.39 -7.75
N PHE A 71 -0.61 8.80 -8.06
CA PHE A 71 -0.31 9.61 -9.23
C PHE A 71 -0.67 8.88 -10.54
N VAL A 72 -0.25 7.62 -10.69
CA VAL A 72 -0.59 6.77 -11.84
C VAL A 72 -2.10 6.63 -11.99
N PHE A 73 -2.81 6.34 -10.89
CA PHE A 73 -4.27 6.23 -10.90
C PHE A 73 -4.92 7.56 -11.29
N SER A 74 -4.45 8.69 -10.75
CA SER A 74 -5.00 10.01 -11.11
C SER A 74 -4.97 10.26 -12.63
N ARG A 75 -3.98 9.69 -13.33
CA ARG A 75 -3.73 9.89 -14.76
C ARG A 75 -4.44 8.93 -15.69
N ARG A 76 -4.74 7.73 -15.23
CA ARG A 76 -5.29 6.67 -16.07
C ARG A 76 -6.57 6.05 -15.52
N GLY A 77 -6.73 6.06 -14.21
CA GLY A 77 -7.85 5.44 -13.52
C GLY A 77 -9.12 6.28 -13.59
N TYR A 78 -10.26 5.60 -13.60
CA TYR A 78 -11.59 6.20 -13.56
C TYR A 78 -12.60 5.22 -12.95
N ASN A 79 -13.71 5.78 -12.45
CA ASN A 79 -14.77 5.03 -11.78
C ASN A 79 -15.43 4.02 -12.74
N ARG A 80 -15.41 2.73 -12.38
CA ARG A 80 -16.18 1.66 -13.05
C ARG A 80 -17.13 0.95 -12.09
N TRP A 81 -17.71 1.68 -11.14
CA TRP A 81 -18.68 1.24 -10.14
C TRP A 81 -18.13 0.33 -9.05
N THR A 82 -17.46 -0.76 -9.40
CA THR A 82 -16.84 -1.68 -8.42
C THR A 82 -15.37 -1.32 -8.19
N ILE A 83 -14.84 -1.66 -7.01
CA ILE A 83 -13.43 -1.42 -6.68
C ILE A 83 -12.50 -2.15 -7.65
N LYS A 84 -12.78 -3.43 -7.97
CA LYS A 84 -11.95 -4.23 -8.89
C LYS A 84 -11.92 -3.64 -10.30
N ASP A 85 -13.07 -3.23 -10.84
CA ASP A 85 -13.15 -2.71 -12.20
C ASP A 85 -12.51 -1.31 -12.26
N THR A 86 -12.67 -0.53 -11.19
CA THR A 86 -12.00 0.77 -11.02
C THR A 86 -10.48 0.60 -10.91
N CYS A 87 -9.98 -0.41 -10.17
CA CYS A 87 -8.55 -0.73 -10.14
C CYS A 87 -8.02 -1.11 -11.53
N LEU A 88 -8.75 -1.98 -12.25
CA LEU A 88 -8.34 -2.42 -13.59
C LEU A 88 -8.43 -1.30 -14.64
N SER A 89 -9.16 -0.21 -14.38
CA SER A 89 -9.31 0.91 -15.33
C SER A 89 -7.99 1.60 -15.70
N ILE A 90 -6.93 1.41 -14.89
CA ILE A 90 -5.59 1.93 -15.21
C ILE A 90 -4.99 1.32 -16.48
N PHE A 91 -5.47 0.14 -16.89
CA PHE A 91 -5.02 -0.56 -18.10
C PHE A 91 -5.91 -0.23 -19.30
N PRO A 92 -5.35 -0.20 -20.52
CA PRO A 92 -6.13 -0.01 -21.73
C PRO A 92 -7.19 -1.10 -21.94
N ASP A 93 -8.39 -0.71 -22.40
CA ASP A 93 -9.51 -1.64 -22.60
C ASP A 93 -9.22 -2.79 -23.58
N HIS A 94 -8.37 -2.56 -24.57
CA HIS A 94 -7.99 -3.61 -25.52
C HIS A 94 -7.18 -4.74 -24.86
N TRP A 95 -6.41 -4.47 -23.79
CA TRP A 95 -5.72 -5.51 -23.00
C TRP A 95 -6.71 -6.31 -22.16
N LEU A 96 -7.72 -5.63 -21.62
CA LEU A 96 -8.73 -6.22 -20.73
C LEU A 96 -9.83 -6.95 -21.48
N SER A 97 -10.01 -6.72 -22.78
CA SER A 97 -11.13 -7.24 -23.57
C SER A 97 -11.30 -8.76 -23.46
N LYS A 98 -10.21 -9.53 -23.59
CA LYS A 98 -10.26 -11.00 -23.45
C LYS A 98 -10.58 -11.44 -22.01
N ILE A 99 -10.04 -10.71 -21.02
CA ILE A 99 -10.23 -11.00 -19.59
C ILE A 99 -11.70 -10.80 -19.21
N TYR A 100 -12.30 -9.70 -19.66
CA TYR A 100 -13.69 -9.36 -19.38
C TYR A 100 -14.65 -10.32 -20.07
N ARG A 101 -14.43 -10.64 -21.36
CA ARG A 101 -15.27 -11.61 -22.11
C ARG A 101 -15.25 -13.00 -21.49
N LYS A 102 -14.11 -13.46 -20.98
CA LYS A 102 -13.97 -14.76 -20.31
C LYS A 102 -14.33 -14.73 -18.81
N ASN A 103 -14.79 -13.58 -18.29
CA ASN A 103 -15.10 -13.36 -16.88
C ASN A 103 -13.92 -13.64 -15.91
N PHE A 104 -12.67 -13.47 -16.36
CA PHE A 104 -11.48 -13.65 -15.53
C PHE A 104 -11.05 -12.37 -14.77
N ARG A 105 -11.87 -11.32 -14.77
CA ARG A 105 -11.56 -10.01 -14.15
C ARG A 105 -11.20 -10.11 -12.66
N THR A 106 -11.86 -10.98 -11.90
CA THR A 106 -11.56 -11.17 -10.47
C THR A 106 -10.18 -11.79 -10.30
N TYR A 107 -9.86 -12.84 -11.06
CA TYR A 107 -8.54 -13.47 -11.02
C TYR A 107 -7.43 -12.53 -11.48
N ALA A 108 -7.68 -11.72 -12.52
CA ALA A 108 -6.71 -10.72 -12.98
C ALA A 108 -6.44 -9.67 -11.89
N TRP A 109 -7.48 -9.15 -11.24
CA TRP A 109 -7.33 -8.19 -10.15
C TRP A 109 -6.56 -8.78 -8.95
N LEU A 110 -6.90 -10.00 -8.53
CA LEU A 110 -6.20 -10.70 -7.46
C LEU A 110 -4.75 -10.99 -7.83
N LEU A 111 -4.47 -11.47 -9.04
CA LEU A 111 -3.10 -11.75 -9.50
C LEU A 111 -2.24 -10.48 -9.49
N ILE A 112 -2.74 -9.37 -10.04
CA ILE A 112 -2.03 -8.09 -10.07
C ILE A 112 -1.78 -7.58 -8.65
N GLY A 113 -2.79 -7.65 -7.76
CA GLY A 113 -2.64 -7.28 -6.35
C GLY A 113 -1.57 -8.12 -5.65
N THR A 114 -1.62 -9.44 -5.82
CA THR A 114 -0.62 -10.37 -5.26
C THR A 114 0.78 -10.07 -5.77
N LEU A 115 0.96 -9.74 -7.07
CA LEU A 115 2.27 -9.40 -7.63
C LEU A 115 2.88 -8.15 -6.98
N PHE A 116 2.08 -7.15 -6.61
CA PHE A 116 2.58 -5.98 -5.87
C PHE A 116 2.94 -6.30 -4.42
N CYS A 117 2.22 -7.22 -3.76
CA CYS A 117 2.52 -7.64 -2.40
C CYS A 117 3.72 -8.61 -2.32
N LEU A 118 3.96 -9.38 -3.38
CA LEU A 118 4.88 -10.52 -3.37
C LEU A 118 6.32 -10.17 -2.97
N PRO A 119 6.95 -9.08 -3.44
CA PRO A 119 8.30 -8.71 -3.00
C PRO A 119 8.39 -8.48 -1.50
N LEU A 120 7.42 -7.76 -0.92
CA LEU A 120 7.38 -7.47 0.51
C LEU A 120 7.11 -8.73 1.33
N ILE A 121 6.18 -9.57 0.87
CA ILE A 121 5.87 -10.86 1.51
C ILE A 121 7.11 -11.74 1.53
N ILE A 122 7.76 -11.97 0.39
CA ILE A 122 8.96 -12.81 0.32
C ILE A 122 10.04 -12.27 1.25
N ASP A 123 10.35 -10.97 1.15
CA ASP A 123 11.37 -10.32 1.98
C ASP A 123 11.08 -10.46 3.48
N GLY A 124 9.84 -10.19 3.91
CA GLY A 124 9.42 -10.32 5.31
C GLY A 124 9.38 -11.75 5.82
N PHE A 125 8.85 -12.70 5.03
CA PHE A 125 8.80 -14.11 5.42
C PHE A 125 10.19 -14.76 5.45
N THR A 126 11.08 -14.40 4.53
CA THR A 126 12.47 -14.87 4.57
C THR A 126 13.19 -14.36 5.81
N GLN A 127 13.00 -13.09 6.20
CA GLN A 127 13.52 -12.56 7.47
C GLN A 127 12.94 -13.27 8.69
N LEU A 128 11.64 -13.64 8.65
CA LEU A 128 11.00 -14.34 9.76
C LEU A 128 11.52 -15.76 9.96
N LEU A 129 11.86 -16.46 8.87
CA LEU A 129 12.21 -17.89 8.89
C LEU A 129 13.72 -18.16 8.89
N THR A 130 14.56 -17.16 8.63
CA THR A 130 16.01 -17.34 8.45
C THR A 130 16.82 -16.27 9.17
N SER A 131 18.15 -16.40 9.17
CA SER A 131 19.07 -15.37 9.67
C SER A 131 19.32 -14.23 8.67
N TYR A 132 18.67 -14.24 7.51
CA TYR A 132 18.76 -13.18 6.53
C TYR A 132 18.11 -11.90 7.08
N GLU A 133 18.82 -10.77 6.96
CA GLU A 133 18.28 -9.45 7.23
C GLU A 133 18.44 -8.57 5.99
N SER A 134 17.36 -7.88 5.61
CA SER A 134 17.43 -7.02 4.42
C SER A 134 18.24 -5.78 4.72
N ASN A 135 19.06 -5.40 3.76
CA ASN A 135 19.82 -4.16 3.84
C ASN A 135 18.92 -2.93 3.55
N ASN A 136 19.45 -1.74 3.82
CA ASN A 136 18.76 -0.46 3.65
C ASN A 136 18.45 -0.09 2.18
N LEU A 137 18.87 -0.91 1.20
CA LEU A 137 18.52 -0.77 -0.21
C LEU A 137 17.35 -1.68 -0.61
N MET A 138 17.34 -2.94 -0.16
CA MET A 138 16.28 -3.88 -0.49
C MET A 138 14.96 -3.54 0.20
N ARG A 139 15.03 -3.04 1.44
CA ARG A 139 13.86 -2.59 2.22
C ARG A 139 12.98 -1.58 1.47
N PRO A 140 13.51 -0.44 0.96
CA PRO A 140 12.67 0.51 0.22
C PRO A 140 12.15 -0.07 -1.10
N ILE A 141 12.91 -0.93 -1.79
CA ILE A 141 12.46 -1.51 -3.08
C ILE A 141 11.23 -2.39 -2.89
N THR A 142 11.25 -3.28 -1.90
CA THR A 142 10.10 -4.15 -1.59
C THR A 142 8.92 -3.33 -1.08
N GLY A 143 9.18 -2.27 -0.32
CA GLY A 143 8.19 -1.28 0.10
C GLY A 143 7.52 -0.52 -1.05
N VAL A 144 8.29 -0.03 -2.04
CA VAL A 144 7.76 0.71 -3.20
C VAL A 144 6.79 -0.15 -4.01
N ALA A 145 7.14 -1.42 -4.26
CA ALA A 145 6.27 -2.33 -5.01
C ALA A 145 4.90 -2.49 -4.32
N PHE A 146 4.90 -2.77 -3.02
CA PHE A 146 3.67 -2.86 -2.24
C PHE A 146 2.91 -1.53 -2.24
N GLY A 147 3.62 -0.42 -1.99
CA GLY A 147 3.05 0.92 -1.93
C GLY A 147 2.33 1.32 -3.22
N ILE A 148 2.87 0.99 -4.41
CA ILE A 148 2.20 1.27 -5.70
C ILE A 148 0.85 0.56 -5.77
N GLY A 149 0.81 -0.74 -5.48
CA GLY A 149 -0.43 -1.51 -5.48
C GLY A 149 -1.44 -0.96 -4.48
N PHE A 150 -0.98 -0.62 -3.27
CA PHE A 150 -1.82 -0.07 -2.21
C PHE A 150 -2.36 1.32 -2.54
N GLY A 151 -1.54 2.20 -3.11
CA GLY A 151 -1.96 3.53 -3.57
C GLY A 151 -3.02 3.48 -4.68
N ILE A 152 -2.87 2.55 -5.63
CA ILE A 152 -3.90 2.29 -6.66
C ILE A 152 -5.20 1.81 -6.01
N LEU A 153 -5.12 0.87 -5.06
CA LEU A 153 -6.31 0.34 -4.37
C LEU A 153 -7.04 1.42 -3.58
N ILE A 154 -6.33 2.28 -2.85
CA ILE A 154 -6.90 3.41 -2.11
C ILE A 154 -7.61 4.37 -3.07
N ALA A 155 -6.90 4.81 -4.13
CA ALA A 155 -7.46 5.76 -5.09
C ALA A 155 -8.70 5.19 -5.80
N ALA A 156 -8.66 3.90 -6.17
CA ALA A 156 -9.80 3.19 -6.74
C ALA A 156 -10.96 3.07 -5.75
N THR A 157 -10.70 2.78 -4.48
CA THR A 157 -11.74 2.67 -3.44
C THR A 157 -12.47 4.01 -3.25
N TYR A 158 -11.75 5.12 -3.21
CA TYR A 158 -12.39 6.45 -3.14
C TYR A 158 -13.13 6.82 -4.42
N SER A 159 -12.70 6.31 -5.57
CA SER A 159 -13.27 6.63 -6.88
C SER A 159 -14.47 5.76 -7.27
N ALA A 160 -14.54 4.51 -6.77
CA ALA A 160 -15.58 3.53 -7.07
C ALA A 160 -16.92 3.92 -6.41
N ARG A 161 -17.63 4.87 -7.04
CA ARG A 161 -18.83 5.50 -6.49
C ARG A 161 -20.04 5.24 -7.40
N PRO A 162 -20.98 4.37 -7.00
CA PRO A 162 -22.19 4.07 -7.78
C PRO A 162 -23.07 5.29 -8.06
N LYS A 163 -23.10 6.27 -7.15
CA LYS A 163 -23.95 7.48 -7.23
C LYS A 163 -23.76 8.34 -8.49
N PHE A 164 -22.69 8.13 -9.25
CA PHE A 164 -22.43 8.85 -10.50
C PHE A 164 -23.02 8.17 -11.74
N PHE A 165 -23.71 7.04 -11.55
CA PHE A 165 -24.39 6.30 -12.59
C PHE A 165 -25.87 6.21 -12.23
N LYS A 166 -26.75 6.34 -13.24
CA LYS A 166 -28.20 6.17 -13.07
C LYS A 166 -28.57 4.72 -12.82
N SER A 167 -27.84 3.79 -13.44
CA SER A 167 -28.03 2.35 -13.27
C SER A 167 -26.74 1.59 -13.54
N ALA A 168 -26.66 0.33 -13.08
CA ALA A 168 -25.48 -0.51 -13.26
C ALA A 168 -25.14 -0.71 -14.76
N GLY A 169 -26.16 -0.71 -15.63
CA GLY A 169 -25.99 -0.85 -17.08
C GLY A 169 -25.39 0.36 -17.81
N GLU A 170 -25.27 1.52 -17.15
CA GLU A 170 -24.59 2.69 -17.71
C GLU A 170 -23.07 2.54 -17.69
N VAL A 171 -22.55 1.67 -16.82
CA VAL A 171 -21.11 1.45 -16.68
C VAL A 171 -20.56 0.78 -17.94
N GLN A 172 -19.64 1.48 -18.61
CA GLN A 172 -18.93 0.94 -19.77
C GLN A 172 -17.75 0.09 -19.29
N LEU A 173 -17.82 -1.22 -19.56
CA LEU A 173 -16.73 -2.15 -19.32
C LEU A 173 -16.03 -2.49 -20.65
N PRO A 174 -14.78 -3.00 -20.60
CA PRO A 174 -14.06 -3.48 -21.77
C PRO A 174 -14.90 -4.44 -22.62
N SER A 175 -14.73 -4.39 -23.94
CA SER A 175 -15.56 -5.11 -24.93
C SER A 175 -17.03 -4.70 -24.99
N GLY A 176 -17.41 -3.54 -24.45
CA GLY A 176 -18.79 -3.05 -24.48
C GLY A 176 -19.73 -3.81 -23.54
N LEU A 177 -19.18 -4.58 -22.60
CA LEU A 177 -19.96 -5.26 -21.56
C LEU A 177 -20.55 -4.23 -20.59
N ARG A 178 -21.66 -4.60 -19.96
CA ARG A 178 -22.40 -3.79 -18.99
C ARG A 178 -22.80 -4.66 -17.81
N PHE A 179 -23.10 -4.04 -16.67
CA PHE A 179 -23.70 -4.79 -15.57
C PHE A 179 -25.20 -4.95 -15.81
N GLU A 180 -25.71 -6.11 -15.43
CA GLU A 180 -27.13 -6.42 -15.35
C GLU A 180 -27.40 -6.86 -13.91
N LEU A 181 -28.38 -6.22 -13.27
CA LEU A 181 -28.83 -6.67 -11.96
C LEU A 181 -29.70 -7.90 -12.17
N VAL A 182 -29.50 -8.92 -11.35
CA VAL A 182 -30.40 -10.08 -11.34
C VAL A 182 -31.73 -9.57 -10.81
N ASN A 183 -32.79 -9.66 -11.61
CA ASN A 183 -34.14 -9.45 -11.12
C ASN A 183 -34.45 -10.66 -10.22
N GLU A 184 -34.58 -10.44 -8.93
CA GLU A 184 -35.18 -11.46 -8.05
C GLU A 184 -36.64 -11.57 -8.47
N GLU A 185 -37.02 -12.69 -9.08
CA GLU A 185 -38.43 -13.04 -9.30
C GLU A 185 -39.06 -13.23 -7.91
N GLU A 186 -40.03 -12.37 -7.56
CA GLU A 186 -40.88 -12.47 -6.36
C GLU A 186 -41.71 -13.77 -6.35
#